data_AF-A0A966YZ09-F1
#
_entry.id   AF-A0A966YZ09-F1
#
_cell.length_a   1.000
_cell.length_b   1.000
_cell.length_c   1.000
_cell.angle_alpha   90.00
_cell.angle_beta   90.00
_cell.angle_gamma   90.00
#
_symmetry.space_group_name_H-M   'P 1'
#
loop_
_entity.id
_entity.type
_entity.pdbx_description
1 polymer ?
#
loop_
_entity_poly.entity_id
_entity_poly.type
_entity_poly.pdbx_seq_one_letter_code
_entity_poly.pdbx_strand_id
1 'polypeptide(L)'
;MITRRMFASTLLGSAALADAQIHTLVGVWTGDMGPNDANRVPLRVEIYNSHDGAIAGTVTGPPRRGSIVGGTFNADSGVAKILIDVAQDNGDVSRFVFDGTFRNGSANGQVSNQQQRGTFQLTRQALVRSPGGLTLATMDLVFRMAGKPEAIAIAKKLSLAAMQVTLGRAVDGAPIRLEDTALQAAWVNASREHSIPINSTYLDVLHDDCLKNNDRAQMRVRKGLEITKNLGGDVLMMVFFGKCGVIPRNELDYTIGVCRELATEAEKMGLILGFENSSSGADNLYAVDKVNSKAFKVWYDVGNSTFAGYDVPAEIRALGKDRICMFHFKDRGYLGEGQVKFPEILSAIKAINFQGYANLETTSPSGNIEGDTQRNIDYLKNLMRA
;
A
#
# COMPACT_ATOMS: atom_id res chain seq x y z
N MET A 1 -45.85 26.66 17.88
CA MET A 1 -44.73 25.75 18.15
C MET A 1 -44.21 25.19 16.83
N ILE A 2 -43.29 25.89 16.18
CA ILE A 2 -42.45 25.37 15.08
C ILE A 2 -41.11 26.10 15.21
N THR A 3 -40.06 25.39 15.59
CA THR A 3 -38.69 25.93 15.61
C THR A 3 -37.84 25.11 14.64
N ARG A 4 -37.52 25.73 13.49
CA ARG A 4 -36.54 25.26 12.52
C ARG A 4 -35.15 25.23 13.16
N ARG A 5 -34.48 24.08 13.20
CA ARG A 5 -33.04 24.01 13.40
C ARG A 5 -32.33 24.16 12.04
N MET A 6 -31.55 25.22 11.91
CA MET A 6 -30.59 25.39 10.82
C MET A 6 -29.51 24.29 10.88
N PHE A 7 -29.18 23.71 9.73
CA PHE A 7 -27.99 22.91 9.55
C PHE A 7 -26.76 23.81 9.62
N ALA A 8 -25.87 23.54 10.57
CA ALA A 8 -24.50 24.07 10.54
C ALA A 8 -23.69 23.21 9.56
N SER A 9 -23.41 23.78 8.38
CA SER A 9 -22.39 23.26 7.47
C SER A 9 -21.03 23.53 8.10
N THR A 10 -20.40 22.51 8.67
CA THR A 10 -19.03 22.59 9.19
C THR A 10 -18.08 22.85 8.02
N LEU A 11 -17.50 24.04 7.94
CA LEU A 11 -16.40 24.33 7.03
C LEU A 11 -15.23 23.39 7.36
N LEU A 12 -14.86 22.53 6.41
CA LEU A 12 -13.52 21.97 6.38
C LEU A 12 -12.53 23.14 6.27
N GLY A 13 -11.58 23.21 7.19
CA GLY A 13 -10.50 24.21 7.13
C GLY A 13 -9.74 24.10 5.81
N SER A 14 -9.38 25.24 5.23
CA SER A 14 -8.73 25.36 3.91
C SER A 14 -7.47 24.50 3.75
N ALA A 15 -6.76 24.20 4.84
CA ALA A 15 -5.58 23.32 4.83
C ALA A 15 -5.93 21.83 4.61
N ALA A 16 -7.02 21.33 5.20
CA ALA A 16 -7.45 19.93 5.03
C ALA A 16 -8.04 19.67 3.63
N LEU A 17 -8.64 20.70 3.01
CA LEU A 17 -9.07 20.65 1.61
C LEU A 17 -7.90 20.67 0.63
N ALA A 18 -6.84 21.43 0.94
CA ALA A 18 -5.62 21.45 0.12
C ALA A 18 -4.88 20.10 0.16
N ASP A 19 -4.81 19.46 1.33
CA ASP A 19 -4.14 18.17 1.53
C ASP A 19 -4.88 17.03 0.79
N ALA A 20 -6.22 17.01 0.83
CA ALA A 20 -7.04 16.05 0.10
C ALA A 20 -6.94 16.17 -1.43
N GLN A 21 -6.62 17.36 -1.95
CA GLN A 21 -6.60 17.65 -3.38
C GLN A 21 -5.31 17.21 -4.08
N ILE A 22 -4.16 17.23 -3.42
CA ILE A 22 -2.85 16.96 -4.06
C ILE A 22 -2.58 15.44 -4.26
N HIS A 23 -3.32 14.55 -3.59
CA HIS A 23 -3.09 13.09 -3.65
C HIS A 23 -3.13 12.47 -5.06
N THR A 24 -3.89 13.05 -6.01
CA THR A 24 -3.94 12.53 -7.39
C THR A 24 -2.71 12.95 -8.21
N LEU A 25 -1.99 13.99 -7.78
CA LEU A 25 -0.74 14.47 -8.37
C LEU A 25 0.49 13.75 -7.78
N VAL A 26 0.47 13.41 -6.49
CA VAL A 26 1.57 12.70 -5.81
C VAL A 26 1.87 11.36 -6.49
N GLY A 27 3.16 11.04 -6.63
CA GLY A 27 3.63 9.77 -7.17
C GLY A 27 4.76 9.93 -8.18
N VAL A 28 5.11 8.82 -8.83
CA VAL A 28 6.13 8.78 -9.87
C VAL A 28 5.46 8.89 -11.24
N TRP A 29 5.95 9.83 -12.04
CA TRP A 29 5.54 10.06 -13.41
C TRP A 29 6.75 9.88 -14.31
N THR A 30 6.58 9.21 -15.44
CA THR A 30 7.65 8.97 -16.42
C THR A 30 7.15 9.25 -17.81
N GLY A 31 8.03 9.73 -18.66
CA GLY A 31 7.77 9.92 -20.07
C GLY A 31 8.89 10.76 -20.65
N ASP A 32 8.54 11.80 -21.40
CA ASP A 32 9.52 12.63 -22.06
C ASP A 32 9.05 14.08 -22.22
N MET A 33 10.01 14.95 -22.53
CA MET A 33 9.76 16.35 -22.87
C MET A 33 10.69 16.81 -23.97
N GLY A 34 10.31 17.85 -24.69
CA GLY A 34 11.18 18.40 -25.72
C GLY A 34 10.57 19.58 -26.46
N PRO A 35 11.38 20.35 -27.21
CA PRO A 35 10.89 21.48 -28.01
C PRO A 35 9.91 21.05 -29.11
N ASN A 36 9.95 19.79 -29.55
CA ASN A 36 9.07 19.22 -30.57
C ASN A 36 9.11 17.68 -30.51
N ASP A 37 8.26 17.02 -31.31
CA ASP A 37 8.12 15.56 -31.32
C ASP A 37 9.36 14.81 -31.81
N ALA A 38 10.23 15.47 -32.59
CA ALA A 38 11.47 14.86 -33.07
C ALA A 38 12.62 14.93 -32.03
N ASN A 39 12.54 15.82 -31.06
CA ASN A 39 13.61 16.10 -30.10
C ASN A 39 13.10 15.94 -28.67
N ARG A 40 12.78 14.69 -28.28
CA ARG A 40 12.27 14.35 -26.96
C ARG A 40 13.38 13.76 -26.09
N VAL A 41 13.46 14.18 -24.83
CA VAL A 41 14.37 13.66 -23.82
C VAL A 41 13.55 12.96 -22.73
N PRO A 42 13.88 11.72 -22.35
CA PRO A 42 13.21 11.04 -21.26
C PRO A 42 13.32 11.82 -19.95
N LEU A 43 12.24 11.81 -19.17
CA LEU A 43 12.27 12.34 -17.81
C LEU A 43 11.43 11.50 -16.84
N ARG A 44 11.82 11.58 -15.57
CA ARG A 44 11.12 11.04 -14.41
C ARG A 44 10.84 12.20 -13.47
N VAL A 45 9.57 12.40 -13.14
CA VAL A 45 9.09 13.37 -12.15
C VAL A 45 8.57 12.61 -10.94
N GLU A 46 9.15 12.84 -9.78
CA GLU A 46 8.63 12.31 -8.52
C GLU A 46 8.06 13.47 -7.71
N ILE A 47 6.74 13.44 -7.49
CA ILE A 47 6.00 14.48 -6.78
C ILE A 47 5.59 13.94 -5.42
N TYR A 48 5.86 14.71 -4.36
CA TYR A 48 5.43 14.42 -3.00
C TYR A 48 4.92 15.70 -2.31
N ASN A 49 4.14 15.53 -1.24
CA ASN A 49 3.74 16.63 -0.39
C ASN A 49 4.89 16.96 0.59
N SER A 50 5.27 18.23 0.70
CA SER A 50 6.17 18.68 1.77
C SER A 50 5.43 18.80 3.11
N HIS A 51 6.17 18.96 4.21
CA HIS A 51 5.59 19.04 5.56
C HIS A 51 4.59 20.19 5.76
N ASP A 52 4.66 21.21 4.92
CA ASP A 52 3.78 22.39 4.91
C ASP A 52 2.61 22.27 3.91
N GLY A 53 2.44 21.12 3.27
CA GLY A 53 1.36 20.88 2.30
C GLY A 53 1.64 21.45 0.90
N ALA A 54 2.87 21.87 0.60
CA ALA A 54 3.27 22.35 -0.72
C ALA A 54 3.69 21.21 -1.66
N ILE A 55 3.55 21.46 -2.96
CA ILE A 55 4.01 20.54 -4.01
C ILE A 55 5.54 20.57 -4.05
N ALA A 56 6.17 19.44 -3.72
CA ALA A 56 7.61 19.24 -3.74
C ALA A 56 7.96 17.97 -4.52
N GLY A 57 9.25 17.76 -4.82
CA GLY A 57 9.62 16.68 -5.72
C GLY A 57 10.98 16.80 -6.38
N THR A 58 11.29 15.82 -7.24
CA THR A 58 12.52 15.79 -8.03
C THR A 58 12.24 15.47 -9.49
N VAL A 59 13.08 16.00 -10.37
CA VAL A 59 13.08 15.71 -11.82
C VAL A 59 14.43 15.15 -12.21
N THR A 60 14.45 13.96 -12.82
CA THR A 60 15.66 13.28 -13.31
C THR A 60 15.46 12.80 -14.75
N GLY A 61 16.55 12.50 -15.47
CA GLY A 61 16.53 12.12 -16.89
C GLY A 61 17.21 13.15 -17.80
N PRO A 62 16.85 14.44 -17.71
CA PRO A 62 17.62 15.50 -18.36
C PRO A 62 19.07 15.56 -17.82
N PRO A 63 20.01 16.18 -18.55
CA PRO A 63 21.44 16.20 -18.19
C PRO A 63 21.72 16.72 -16.77
N ARG A 64 20.84 17.59 -16.24
CA ARG A 64 20.89 18.07 -14.86
C ARG A 64 19.59 17.73 -14.12
N ARG A 65 19.73 17.34 -12.86
CA ARG A 65 18.60 17.10 -11.94
C ARG A 65 17.91 18.43 -11.61
N GLY A 66 16.58 18.41 -11.55
CA GLY A 66 15.76 19.52 -11.06
C GLY A 66 15.08 19.19 -9.74
N SER A 67 14.78 20.23 -8.96
CA SER A 67 14.01 20.15 -7.72
C SER A 67 12.67 20.85 -7.92
N ILE A 68 11.57 20.21 -7.58
CA ILE A 68 10.26 20.87 -7.53
C ILE A 68 10.21 21.70 -6.26
N VAL A 69 10.07 23.02 -6.44
CA VAL A 69 10.11 24.03 -5.37
C VAL A 69 8.74 24.63 -5.06
N GLY A 70 7.72 24.19 -5.77
CA GLY A 70 6.34 24.63 -5.54
C GLY A 70 5.45 24.40 -6.76
N GLY A 71 4.20 24.83 -6.63
CA GLY A 71 3.25 24.77 -7.72
C GLY A 71 1.80 24.98 -7.27
N THR A 72 0.89 24.88 -8.23
CA THR A 72 -0.56 24.83 -8.00
C THR A 72 -1.12 23.57 -8.63
N PHE A 73 -2.20 23.05 -8.04
CA PHE A 73 -2.94 21.92 -8.58
C PHE A 73 -4.43 22.06 -8.26
N ASN A 74 -5.27 21.85 -9.26
CA ASN A 74 -6.71 21.76 -9.10
C ASN A 74 -7.14 20.30 -9.34
N ALA A 75 -7.60 19.63 -8.29
CA ALA A 75 -7.94 18.21 -8.35
C ALA A 75 -9.16 17.89 -9.23
N ASP A 76 -10.10 18.82 -9.37
CA ASP A 76 -11.33 18.61 -10.14
C ASP A 76 -11.04 18.62 -11.65
N SER A 77 -10.23 19.57 -12.08
CA SER A 77 -9.83 19.72 -13.49
C SER A 77 -8.58 18.92 -13.86
N GLY A 78 -7.73 18.61 -12.87
CA GLY A 78 -6.39 18.07 -13.06
C GLY A 78 -5.36 19.12 -13.50
N VAL A 79 -5.72 20.40 -13.58
CA VAL A 79 -4.79 21.45 -14.04
C VAL A 79 -3.70 21.68 -12.99
N ALA A 80 -2.44 21.66 -13.41
CA ALA A 80 -1.28 21.87 -12.56
C ALA A 80 -0.29 22.86 -13.18
N LYS A 81 0.33 23.66 -12.32
CA LYS A 81 1.53 24.43 -12.64
C LYS A 81 2.64 24.06 -11.65
N ILE A 82 3.68 23.41 -12.12
CA ILE A 82 4.80 22.92 -11.28
C ILE A 82 6.05 23.75 -11.57
N LEU A 83 6.68 24.26 -10.52
CA LEU A 83 7.92 25.04 -10.57
C LEU A 83 9.12 24.14 -10.28
N ILE A 84 10.07 24.09 -11.21
CA ILE A 84 11.26 23.23 -11.11
C ILE A 84 12.51 24.10 -11.22
N ASP A 85 13.36 24.03 -10.21
CA ASP A 85 14.66 24.69 -10.18
C ASP A 85 15.76 23.72 -10.60
N VAL A 86 16.58 24.13 -11.56
CA VAL A 86 17.73 23.37 -12.06
C VAL A 86 19.00 24.19 -11.83
N ALA A 87 19.88 23.69 -10.96
CA ALA A 87 21.17 24.30 -10.69
C ALA A 87 22.07 24.30 -11.95
N GLN A 88 22.81 25.38 -12.14
CA GLN A 88 23.72 25.59 -13.25
C GLN A 88 25.18 25.57 -12.77
N ASP A 89 26.12 25.25 -13.65
CA ASP A 89 27.55 25.12 -13.29
C ASP A 89 28.17 26.46 -12.83
N ASN A 90 27.58 27.58 -13.24
CA ASN A 90 27.99 28.93 -12.83
C ASN A 90 27.38 29.36 -11.47
N GLY A 91 26.65 28.47 -10.80
CA GLY A 91 25.98 28.76 -9.53
C GLY A 91 24.57 29.36 -9.68
N ASP A 92 24.12 29.69 -10.89
CA ASP A 92 22.78 30.18 -11.12
C ASP A 92 21.72 29.07 -11.05
N VAL A 93 20.45 29.47 -10.96
CA VAL A 93 19.30 28.57 -11.00
C VAL A 93 18.42 28.92 -12.19
N SER A 94 18.20 27.96 -13.08
CA SER A 94 17.20 28.07 -14.14
C SER A 94 15.87 27.50 -13.65
N ARG A 95 14.84 28.35 -13.60
CA ARG A 95 13.48 27.93 -13.24
C ARG A 95 12.67 27.57 -14.47
N PHE A 96 12.20 26.32 -14.49
CA PHE A 96 11.25 25.80 -15.47
C PHE A 96 9.85 25.75 -14.88
N VAL A 97 8.86 25.93 -15.74
CA VAL A 97 7.44 25.83 -15.43
C VAL A 97 6.85 24.71 -16.28
N PHE A 98 6.30 23.70 -15.62
CA PHE A 98 5.47 22.67 -16.25
C PHE A 98 4.01 23.09 -16.05
N ASP A 99 3.35 23.47 -17.13
CA ASP A 99 1.97 23.95 -17.15
C ASP A 99 1.12 22.98 -17.99
N GLY A 100 0.19 22.28 -17.36
CA GLY A 100 -0.53 21.21 -18.04
C GLY A 100 -1.61 20.55 -17.20
N THR A 101 -2.11 19.42 -17.69
CA THR A 101 -3.14 18.64 -17.03
C THR A 101 -2.54 17.32 -16.55
N PHE A 102 -2.78 16.96 -15.30
CA PHE A 102 -2.44 15.70 -14.64
C PHE A 102 -3.74 15.03 -14.22
N ARG A 103 -4.19 14.03 -14.99
CA ARG A 103 -5.49 13.40 -14.79
C ARG A 103 -5.49 11.95 -15.26
N ASN A 104 -6.15 11.08 -14.50
CA ASN A 104 -6.35 9.66 -14.84
C ASN A 104 -5.05 8.93 -15.21
N GLY A 105 -3.97 9.21 -14.49
CA GLY A 105 -2.67 8.59 -14.73
C GLY A 105 -1.94 9.08 -15.98
N SER A 106 -2.43 10.12 -16.66
CA SER A 106 -1.74 10.78 -17.77
C SER A 106 -1.46 12.23 -17.40
N ALA A 107 -0.32 12.75 -17.83
CA ALA A 107 -0.03 14.17 -17.74
C ALA A 107 0.60 14.70 -19.01
N ASN A 108 0.13 15.84 -19.49
CA ASN A 108 0.69 16.48 -20.67
C ASN A 108 0.51 18.00 -20.58
N GLY A 109 1.38 18.72 -21.28
CA GLY A 109 1.35 20.16 -21.27
C GLY A 109 2.61 20.79 -21.84
N GLN A 110 2.83 22.04 -21.45
CA GLN A 110 3.97 22.85 -21.87
C GLN A 110 5.04 22.85 -20.78
N VAL A 111 6.30 22.77 -21.19
CA VAL A 111 7.46 23.09 -20.36
C VAL A 111 8.09 24.37 -20.89
N SER A 112 8.41 25.32 -20.02
CA SER A 112 9.06 26.56 -20.44
C SER A 112 9.95 27.17 -19.36
N ASN A 113 10.94 27.93 -19.79
CA ASN A 113 11.66 28.90 -18.98
C ASN A 113 11.77 30.22 -19.77
N GLN A 114 12.62 31.15 -19.35
CA GLN A 114 12.81 32.43 -20.05
C GLN A 114 13.36 32.30 -21.49
N GLN A 115 14.03 31.19 -21.81
CA GLN A 115 14.79 31.00 -23.04
C GLN A 115 14.23 29.87 -23.93
N GLN A 116 13.51 28.93 -23.35
CA GLN A 116 13.15 27.66 -23.98
C GLN A 116 11.68 27.35 -23.76
N ARG A 117 11.07 26.71 -24.76
CA ARG A 117 9.70 26.17 -24.71
C ARG A 117 9.68 24.79 -25.33
N GLY A 118 8.77 23.96 -24.85
CA GLY A 118 8.54 22.62 -25.36
C GLY A 118 7.29 22.02 -24.75
N THR A 119 7.03 20.75 -25.05
CA THR A 119 5.92 19.99 -24.45
C THR A 119 6.45 18.84 -23.61
N PHE A 120 5.65 18.39 -22.66
CA PHE A 120 5.88 17.15 -21.93
C PHE A 120 4.70 16.20 -22.10
N GLN A 121 4.99 14.90 -22.08
CA GLN A 121 4.01 13.83 -21.95
C GLN A 121 4.54 12.83 -20.93
N LEU A 122 3.75 12.57 -19.90
CA LEU A 122 4.08 11.69 -18.80
C LEU A 122 2.91 10.75 -18.56
N THR A 123 3.24 9.54 -18.17
CA THR A 123 2.28 8.60 -17.59
C THR A 123 2.64 8.43 -16.13
N ARG A 124 1.65 8.49 -15.25
CA ARG A 124 1.82 8.08 -13.87
C ARG A 124 2.22 6.62 -13.93
N GLN A 125 3.40 6.32 -13.44
CA GLN A 125 3.72 4.94 -13.15
C GLN A 125 2.60 4.47 -12.23
N ALA A 126 1.92 3.39 -12.61
CA ALA A 126 1.27 2.56 -11.62
C ALA A 126 2.29 2.46 -10.50
N LEU A 127 1.90 2.73 -9.26
CA LEU A 127 2.79 2.50 -8.13
C LEU A 127 3.31 1.07 -8.34
N VAL A 128 4.55 0.94 -8.83
CA VAL A 128 5.12 -0.35 -9.20
C VAL A 128 5.43 -0.96 -7.86
N ARG A 129 4.38 -1.51 -7.26
CA ARG A 129 4.41 -2.05 -5.92
C ARG A 129 4.34 -3.55 -5.96
N SER A 130 3.89 -4.16 -7.06
CA SER A 130 4.17 -5.56 -7.31
C SER A 130 5.53 -5.68 -8.02
N PRO A 131 6.53 -6.32 -7.39
CA PRO A 131 7.78 -6.66 -8.06
C PRO A 131 7.52 -7.58 -9.26
N GLY A 132 8.49 -7.69 -10.18
CA GLY A 132 8.42 -8.58 -11.36
C GLY A 132 8.43 -10.10 -11.04
N GLY A 133 7.96 -10.48 -9.85
CA GLY A 133 7.91 -11.82 -9.29
C GLY A 133 7.48 -11.76 -7.81
N LEU A 134 7.49 -12.91 -7.13
CA LEU A 134 7.31 -12.94 -5.67
C LEU A 134 8.53 -12.31 -4.99
N THR A 135 8.32 -11.41 -4.03
CA THR A 135 9.39 -10.78 -3.25
C THR A 135 9.12 -10.85 -1.76
N LEU A 136 10.19 -10.95 -0.97
CA LEU A 136 10.10 -11.08 0.49
C LEU A 136 9.96 -9.69 1.15
N ALA A 137 8.95 -9.58 2.00
CA ALA A 137 8.65 -8.44 2.86
C ALA A 137 8.43 -8.95 4.30
N THR A 138 8.08 -8.07 5.22
CA THR A 138 7.78 -8.46 6.61
C THR A 138 6.74 -7.54 7.21
N MET A 139 6.24 -7.91 8.40
CA MET A 139 5.44 -7.01 9.23
C MET A 139 6.21 -6.53 10.46
N ASP A 140 5.86 -5.33 10.92
CA ASP A 140 6.48 -4.67 12.08
C ASP A 140 6.39 -5.47 13.39
N LEU A 141 5.38 -6.33 13.52
CA LEU A 141 5.20 -7.26 14.63
C LEU A 141 6.31 -8.31 14.73
N VAL A 142 6.90 -8.76 13.62
CA VAL A 142 8.06 -9.67 13.63
C VAL A 142 9.23 -9.04 14.38
N PHE A 143 9.35 -7.71 14.30
CA PHE A 143 10.39 -6.96 15.02
C PHE A 143 9.99 -6.53 16.43
N ARG A 144 8.82 -6.97 16.93
CA ARG A 144 8.21 -6.47 18.18
C ARG A 144 8.02 -4.96 18.18
N MET A 145 7.74 -4.39 17.01
CA MET A 145 7.65 -2.96 16.73
C MET A 145 6.28 -2.56 16.18
N ALA A 146 5.20 -3.18 16.68
CA ALA A 146 3.83 -2.86 16.26
C ALA A 146 3.57 -1.34 16.27
N GLY A 147 3.24 -0.79 15.09
CA GLY A 147 2.95 0.62 14.88
C GLY A 147 4.13 1.57 15.13
N LYS A 148 5.38 1.08 15.10
CA LYS A 148 6.61 1.86 15.30
C LYS A 148 7.44 1.97 14.00
N PRO A 149 7.61 3.19 13.42
CA PRO A 149 8.33 3.41 12.16
C PRO A 149 9.78 2.88 12.12
N GLU A 150 10.43 2.74 13.28
CA GLU A 150 11.79 2.20 13.42
C GLU A 150 11.95 0.79 12.83
N ALA A 151 10.85 0.04 12.69
CA ALA A 151 10.81 -1.24 12.01
C ALA A 151 11.35 -1.16 10.56
N ILE A 152 11.18 -0.02 9.89
CA ILE A 152 11.64 0.19 8.51
C ILE A 152 13.17 0.07 8.39
N ALA A 153 13.91 0.64 9.36
CA ALA A 153 15.37 0.59 9.36
C ALA A 153 15.88 -0.87 9.48
N ILE A 154 15.19 -1.69 10.28
CA ILE A 154 15.50 -3.12 10.43
C ILE A 154 15.19 -3.87 9.12
N ALA A 155 14.04 -3.61 8.49
CA ALA A 155 13.71 -4.22 7.20
C ALA A 155 14.77 -3.90 6.13
N LYS A 156 15.26 -2.65 6.10
CA LYS A 156 16.36 -2.24 5.24
C LYS A 156 17.64 -3.03 5.52
N LYS A 157 18.03 -3.14 6.80
CA LYS A 157 19.22 -3.90 7.24
C LYS A 157 19.15 -5.36 6.80
N LEU A 158 17.97 -5.97 6.88
CA LEU A 158 17.72 -7.37 6.48
C LEU A 158 17.44 -7.54 4.98
N SER A 159 17.55 -6.46 4.19
CA SER A 159 17.31 -6.49 2.74
C SER A 159 15.93 -7.05 2.36
N LEU A 160 14.91 -6.74 3.15
CA LEU A 160 13.51 -6.97 2.84
C LEU A 160 13.00 -5.85 1.92
N ALA A 161 12.04 -6.17 1.05
CA ALA A 161 11.63 -5.23 0.02
C ALA A 161 10.52 -4.27 0.44
N ALA A 162 9.74 -4.62 1.46
CA ALA A 162 8.61 -3.81 1.92
C ALA A 162 8.24 -4.12 3.37
N MET A 163 7.37 -3.27 3.92
CA MET A 163 6.83 -3.40 5.28
C MET A 163 5.30 -3.42 5.29
N GLN A 164 4.73 -4.35 6.05
CA GLN A 164 3.35 -4.31 6.51
C GLN A 164 3.29 -3.62 7.88
N VAL A 165 2.40 -2.63 8.01
CA VAL A 165 2.28 -1.79 9.22
C VAL A 165 1.07 -2.19 10.05
N THR A 166 1.26 -2.46 11.34
CA THR A 166 0.15 -2.69 12.28
C THR A 166 -0.50 -1.37 12.66
N LEU A 167 -1.83 -1.27 12.47
CA LEU A 167 -2.57 -0.04 12.75
C LEU A 167 -2.80 0.19 14.25
N GLY A 168 -2.91 -0.89 15.02
CA GLY A 168 -3.08 -0.89 16.46
C GLY A 168 -4.53 -1.03 16.90
N ARG A 169 -4.71 -1.46 18.14
CA ARG A 169 -6.03 -1.59 18.77
C ARG A 169 -6.41 -0.34 19.54
N ALA A 170 -7.69 -0.02 19.50
CA ALA A 170 -8.29 0.95 20.40
C ALA A 170 -8.48 0.31 21.79
N VAL A 171 -8.10 1.02 22.85
CA VAL A 171 -8.46 0.68 24.23
C VAL A 171 -9.56 1.64 24.69
N ASP A 172 -10.63 1.13 25.30
CA ASP A 172 -11.69 1.91 25.95
C ASP A 172 -12.31 3.05 25.11
N GLY A 173 -12.55 2.80 23.81
CA GLY A 173 -13.17 3.77 22.91
C GLY A 173 -12.22 4.82 22.34
N ALA A 174 -10.92 4.72 22.62
CA ALA A 174 -9.90 5.53 21.97
C ALA A 174 -9.86 5.31 20.44
N PRO A 175 -9.28 6.25 19.69
CA PRO A 175 -8.90 6.01 18.30
C PRO A 175 -7.94 4.82 18.17
N ILE A 176 -7.93 4.18 17.00
CA ILE A 176 -6.81 3.29 16.62
C ILE A 176 -5.52 4.10 16.67
N ARG A 177 -4.42 3.51 17.12
CA ARG A 177 -3.13 4.21 17.31
C ARG A 177 -2.69 4.99 16.06
N LEU A 178 -2.82 4.39 14.88
CA LEU A 178 -2.43 5.01 13.61
C LEU A 178 -3.45 6.04 13.08
N GLU A 179 -4.51 6.38 13.81
CA GLU A 179 -5.29 7.60 13.54
C GLU A 179 -4.50 8.88 13.87
N ASP A 180 -3.39 8.76 14.61
CA ASP A 180 -2.44 9.85 14.83
C ASP A 180 -1.70 10.21 13.52
N THR A 181 -2.04 11.39 12.97
CA THR A 181 -1.44 11.91 11.74
C THR A 181 0.07 12.19 11.84
N ALA A 182 0.59 12.54 13.02
CA ALA A 182 2.04 12.73 13.20
C ALA A 182 2.77 11.39 13.12
N LEU A 183 2.17 10.33 13.67
CA LEU A 183 2.70 8.97 13.54
C LEU A 183 2.62 8.46 12.10
N GLN A 184 1.54 8.77 11.37
CA GLN A 184 1.47 8.48 9.92
C GLN A 184 2.59 9.17 9.14
N ALA A 185 2.84 10.46 9.42
CA ALA A 185 3.94 11.20 8.80
C ALA A 185 5.30 10.59 9.11
N ALA A 186 5.52 10.13 10.35
CA ALA A 186 6.75 9.44 10.75
C ALA A 186 6.97 8.14 9.96
N TRP A 187 5.92 7.34 9.75
CA TRP A 187 5.98 6.13 8.90
C TRP A 187 6.34 6.46 7.45
N VAL A 188 5.71 7.48 6.87
CA VAL A 188 5.99 7.92 5.51
C VAL A 188 7.43 8.44 5.38
N ASN A 189 7.93 9.19 6.37
CA ASN A 189 9.30 9.68 6.38
C ASN A 189 10.31 8.52 6.48
N ALA A 190 10.11 7.58 7.40
CA ALA A 190 10.97 6.41 7.54
C ALA A 190 11.01 5.56 6.26
N SER A 191 9.85 5.36 5.62
CA SER A 191 9.73 4.67 4.34
C SER A 191 10.59 5.33 3.25
N ARG A 192 10.53 6.67 3.13
CA ARG A 192 11.33 7.43 2.17
C ARG A 192 12.82 7.37 2.50
N GLU A 193 13.19 7.63 3.75
CA GLU A 193 14.57 7.69 4.22
C GLU A 193 15.33 6.39 3.91
N HIS A 194 14.72 5.24 4.19
CA HIS A 194 15.34 3.94 3.98
C HIS A 194 15.05 3.32 2.61
N SER A 195 14.20 3.97 1.81
CA SER A 195 13.71 3.46 0.52
C SER A 195 13.08 2.06 0.66
N ILE A 196 12.24 1.89 1.68
CA ILE A 196 11.46 0.67 1.93
C ILE A 196 9.98 1.06 1.82
N PRO A 197 9.26 0.67 0.77
CA PRO A 197 7.84 0.96 0.65
C PRO A 197 7.02 0.27 1.74
N ILE A 198 5.94 0.92 2.16
CA ILE A 198 4.86 0.29 2.89
C ILE A 198 3.99 -0.43 1.86
N ASN A 199 3.91 -1.76 1.90
CA ASN A 199 3.08 -2.51 0.94
C ASN A 199 1.61 -2.58 1.39
N SER A 200 1.38 -2.61 2.71
CA SER A 200 0.08 -2.90 3.28
C SER A 200 -0.01 -2.44 4.74
N THR A 201 -1.23 -2.43 5.25
CA THR A 201 -1.49 -2.26 6.68
C THR A 201 -2.26 -3.45 7.23
N TYR A 202 -2.16 -3.66 8.53
CA TYR A 202 -2.84 -4.71 9.27
C TYR A 202 -3.80 -4.09 10.29
N LEU A 203 -5.11 -4.32 10.08
CA LEU A 203 -6.18 -3.84 10.96
C LEU A 203 -6.45 -4.83 12.11
N ASP A 204 -5.52 -4.89 13.04
CA ASP A 204 -5.50 -5.83 14.17
C ASP A 204 -6.63 -5.63 15.19
N VAL A 205 -7.31 -4.48 15.18
CA VAL A 205 -8.52 -4.24 15.98
C VAL A 205 -9.68 -5.19 15.62
N LEU A 206 -9.67 -5.78 14.41
CA LEU A 206 -10.71 -6.74 14.00
C LEU A 206 -10.63 -8.09 14.73
N HIS A 207 -9.56 -8.34 15.49
CA HIS A 207 -9.56 -9.43 16.47
C HIS A 207 -10.52 -9.21 17.65
N ASP A 208 -10.92 -7.95 17.90
CA ASP A 208 -11.81 -7.57 18.99
C ASP A 208 -13.16 -7.07 18.48
N ASP A 209 -13.14 -6.16 17.51
CA ASP A 209 -14.32 -5.68 16.80
C ASP A 209 -14.62 -6.60 15.60
N CYS A 210 -15.31 -7.72 15.85
CA CYS A 210 -15.59 -8.72 14.81
C CYS A 210 -16.51 -8.16 13.69
N LEU A 211 -16.02 -8.09 12.46
CA LEU A 211 -16.79 -7.56 11.33
C LEU A 211 -18.08 -8.35 11.04
N LYS A 212 -18.11 -9.63 11.40
CA LYS A 212 -19.29 -10.50 11.18
C LYS A 212 -20.53 -10.14 12.02
N ASN A 213 -20.42 -9.27 13.03
CA ASN A 213 -21.54 -8.95 13.91
C ASN A 213 -21.43 -7.61 14.67
N ASN A 214 -20.54 -6.70 14.26
CA ASN A 214 -20.32 -5.44 14.95
C ASN A 214 -20.22 -4.28 13.95
N ASP A 215 -21.20 -3.38 13.96
CA ASP A 215 -21.24 -2.24 13.03
C ASP A 215 -20.05 -1.28 13.22
N ARG A 216 -19.48 -1.20 14.42
CA ARG A 216 -18.26 -0.39 14.66
C ARG A 216 -17.07 -0.91 13.85
N ALA A 217 -17.00 -2.22 13.59
CA ALA A 217 -15.94 -2.81 12.80
C ALA A 217 -15.93 -2.27 11.36
N GLN A 218 -17.10 -1.98 10.77
CA GLN A 218 -17.16 -1.37 9.43
C GLN A 218 -16.53 0.03 9.42
N MET A 219 -16.77 0.82 10.48
CA MET A 219 -16.11 2.13 10.64
C MET A 219 -14.60 1.98 10.84
N ARG A 220 -14.15 0.95 11.57
CA ARG A 220 -12.71 0.64 11.68
C ARG A 220 -12.09 0.29 10.32
N VAL A 221 -12.79 -0.46 9.47
CA VAL A 221 -12.31 -0.76 8.11
C VAL A 221 -12.19 0.49 7.26
N ARG A 222 -13.21 1.37 7.26
CA ARG A 222 -13.16 2.65 6.53
C ARG A 222 -11.99 3.52 6.99
N LYS A 223 -11.79 3.65 8.30
CA LYS A 223 -10.65 4.37 8.84
C LYS A 223 -9.32 3.72 8.47
N GLY A 224 -9.25 2.39 8.49
CA GLY A 224 -8.09 1.63 8.04
C GLY A 224 -7.75 1.90 6.58
N LEU A 225 -8.75 2.03 5.69
CA LEU A 225 -8.53 2.37 4.28
C LEU A 225 -7.95 3.78 4.13
N GLU A 226 -8.46 4.76 4.88
CA GLU A 226 -7.93 6.12 4.90
C GLU A 226 -6.46 6.15 5.33
N ILE A 227 -6.13 5.49 6.44
CA ILE A 227 -4.77 5.40 6.95
C ILE A 227 -3.86 4.68 5.93
N THR A 228 -4.32 3.57 5.35
CA THR A 228 -3.56 2.83 4.34
C THR A 228 -3.21 3.71 3.15
N LYS A 229 -4.17 4.50 2.67
CA LYS A 229 -3.93 5.46 1.59
C LYS A 229 -2.90 6.51 1.97
N ASN A 230 -3.00 7.08 3.18
CA ASN A 230 -2.10 8.13 3.67
C ASN A 230 -0.66 7.64 3.87
N LEU A 231 -0.50 6.40 4.34
CA LEU A 231 0.80 5.74 4.44
C LEU A 231 1.37 5.36 3.07
N GLY A 232 0.55 5.43 2.03
CA GLY A 232 0.89 4.89 0.73
C GLY A 232 1.09 3.38 0.79
N GLY A 233 0.18 2.62 1.41
CA GLY A 233 0.03 1.19 1.18
C GLY A 233 -0.93 0.91 0.02
N ASP A 234 -1.01 -0.35 -0.44
CA ASP A 234 -1.98 -0.79 -1.45
C ASP A 234 -3.11 -1.62 -0.87
N VAL A 235 -2.82 -2.35 0.21
CA VAL A 235 -3.71 -3.35 0.77
C VAL A 235 -3.97 -3.05 2.24
N LEU A 236 -5.24 -2.96 2.61
CA LEU A 236 -5.67 -3.07 4.01
C LEU A 236 -5.99 -4.53 4.28
N MET A 237 -5.20 -5.18 5.14
CA MET A 237 -5.47 -6.54 5.59
C MET A 237 -6.50 -6.52 6.72
N MET A 238 -7.61 -7.24 6.48
CA MET A 238 -8.65 -7.55 7.45
C MET A 238 -8.47 -8.99 7.94
N VAL A 239 -8.80 -9.24 9.21
CA VAL A 239 -8.58 -10.54 9.87
C VAL A 239 -9.85 -11.16 10.41
N PHE A 240 -9.98 -12.48 10.24
CA PHE A 240 -11.17 -13.25 10.63
C PHE A 240 -10.77 -14.56 11.30
N PHE A 241 -10.40 -14.46 12.58
CA PHE A 241 -9.89 -15.58 13.39
C PHE A 241 -10.58 -15.70 14.74
N GLY A 242 -10.52 -16.90 15.33
CA GLY A 242 -11.07 -17.18 16.66
C GLY A 242 -12.53 -16.78 16.78
N LYS A 243 -12.88 -15.98 17.81
CA LYS A 243 -14.25 -15.46 18.01
C LYS A 243 -14.78 -14.66 16.82
N CYS A 244 -13.89 -14.05 16.01
CA CYS A 244 -14.23 -13.26 14.83
C CYS A 244 -14.12 -14.05 13.51
N GLY A 245 -13.82 -15.36 13.57
CA GLY A 245 -13.75 -16.21 12.38
C GLY A 245 -15.10 -16.38 11.69
N VAL A 246 -15.07 -16.67 10.40
CA VAL A 246 -16.24 -16.78 9.51
C VAL A 246 -16.30 -18.16 8.83
N ILE A 247 -16.17 -19.21 9.64
CA ILE A 247 -16.21 -20.61 9.15
C ILE A 247 -17.64 -21.06 8.80
N PRO A 248 -18.67 -20.81 9.64
CA PRO A 248 -20.04 -21.12 9.26
C PRO A 248 -20.48 -20.32 8.03
N ARG A 249 -21.13 -20.98 7.06
CA ARG A 249 -21.55 -20.34 5.80
C ARG A 249 -22.39 -19.08 6.01
N ASN A 250 -23.29 -19.07 6.99
CA ASN A 250 -24.14 -17.90 7.28
C ASN A 250 -23.33 -16.70 7.79
N GLU A 251 -22.28 -16.92 8.59
CA GLU A 251 -21.38 -15.85 9.04
C GLU A 251 -20.55 -15.32 7.87
N LEU A 252 -20.04 -16.21 7.02
CA LEU A 252 -19.34 -15.84 5.80
C LEU A 252 -20.23 -15.05 4.84
N ASP A 253 -21.47 -15.49 4.61
CA ASP A 253 -22.43 -14.80 3.74
C ASP A 253 -22.77 -13.39 4.25
N TYR A 254 -22.93 -13.23 5.57
CA TYR A 254 -23.11 -11.91 6.17
C TYR A 254 -21.89 -11.02 5.93
N THR A 255 -20.68 -11.53 6.22
CA THR A 255 -19.44 -10.80 5.99
C THR A 255 -19.23 -10.44 4.52
N ILE A 256 -19.57 -11.33 3.57
CA ILE A 256 -19.57 -11.05 2.13
C ILE A 256 -20.47 -9.86 1.80
N GLY A 257 -21.67 -9.79 2.39
CA GLY A 257 -22.60 -8.67 2.22
C GLY A 257 -21.96 -7.34 2.62
N VAL A 258 -21.37 -7.29 3.81
CA VAL A 258 -20.65 -6.12 4.33
C VAL A 258 -19.43 -5.77 3.45
N CYS A 259 -18.63 -6.77 3.07
CA CYS A 259 -17.44 -6.57 2.25
C CYS A 259 -17.76 -6.06 0.84
N ARG A 260 -18.97 -6.29 0.29
CA ARG A 260 -19.36 -5.71 -1.01
C ARG A 260 -19.43 -4.19 -0.97
N GLU A 261 -19.98 -3.63 0.11
CA GLU A 261 -20.03 -2.18 0.31
C GLU A 261 -18.63 -1.61 0.54
N LEU A 262 -17.86 -2.22 1.45
CA LEU A 262 -16.50 -1.79 1.77
C LEU A 262 -15.56 -1.90 0.56
N ALA A 263 -15.71 -2.93 -0.28
CA ALA A 263 -14.92 -3.09 -1.51
C ALA A 263 -15.23 -1.98 -2.52
N THR A 264 -16.49 -1.54 -2.63
CA THR A 264 -16.86 -0.39 -3.47
C THR A 264 -16.16 0.89 -3.01
N GLU A 265 -16.01 1.09 -1.70
CA GLU A 265 -15.25 2.22 -1.14
C GLU A 265 -13.75 2.08 -1.40
N ALA A 266 -13.19 0.89 -1.19
CA ALA A 266 -11.78 0.61 -1.49
C ALA A 266 -11.43 0.84 -2.97
N GLU A 267 -12.30 0.45 -3.91
CA GLU A 267 -12.13 0.71 -5.34
C GLU A 267 -12.00 2.20 -5.65
N LYS A 268 -12.86 3.04 -5.06
CA LYS A 268 -12.80 4.51 -5.23
C LYS A 268 -11.49 5.10 -4.71
N MET A 269 -10.87 4.44 -3.73
CA MET A 269 -9.60 4.84 -3.15
C MET A 269 -8.40 4.27 -3.89
N GLY A 270 -8.61 3.34 -4.84
CA GLY A 270 -7.55 2.61 -5.52
C GLY A 270 -6.83 1.61 -4.60
N LEU A 271 -7.51 1.09 -3.58
CA LEU A 271 -6.97 0.16 -2.58
C LEU A 271 -7.61 -1.23 -2.72
N ILE A 272 -6.99 -2.21 -2.07
CA ILE A 272 -7.50 -3.58 -1.94
C ILE A 272 -7.77 -3.89 -0.47
N LEU A 273 -8.90 -4.55 -0.21
CA LEU A 273 -9.20 -5.26 1.02
C LEU A 273 -8.65 -6.68 0.93
N GLY A 274 -7.66 -6.99 1.76
CA GLY A 274 -7.10 -8.33 1.92
C GLY A 274 -7.89 -9.11 2.97
N PHE A 275 -8.50 -10.23 2.57
CA PHE A 275 -9.33 -11.08 3.42
C PHE A 275 -8.50 -12.23 4.00
N GLU A 276 -7.90 -12.03 5.17
CA GLU A 276 -7.14 -13.07 5.88
C GLU A 276 -8.04 -13.83 6.87
N ASN A 277 -8.11 -15.16 6.76
CA ASN A 277 -9.10 -15.97 7.48
C ASN A 277 -8.66 -17.44 7.60
N SER A 278 -9.47 -18.27 8.28
CA SER A 278 -9.26 -19.72 8.43
C SER A 278 -10.17 -20.60 7.54
N SER A 279 -10.95 -20.00 6.65
CA SER A 279 -11.85 -20.73 5.75
C SER A 279 -11.06 -21.47 4.66
N SER A 280 -11.67 -22.50 4.08
CA SER A 280 -11.06 -23.27 3.00
C SER A 280 -10.80 -22.44 1.73
N GLY A 281 -9.95 -22.92 0.84
CA GLY A 281 -9.74 -22.30 -0.47
C GLY A 281 -11.03 -22.23 -1.31
N ALA A 282 -11.92 -23.21 -1.16
CA ALA A 282 -13.24 -23.21 -1.82
C ALA A 282 -14.15 -22.11 -1.26
N ASP A 283 -14.12 -21.87 0.06
CA ASP A 283 -14.88 -20.78 0.69
C ASP A 283 -14.32 -19.41 0.36
N ASN A 284 -12.99 -19.31 0.27
CA ASN A 284 -12.31 -18.10 -0.20
C ASN A 284 -12.68 -17.78 -1.65
N LEU A 285 -12.69 -18.77 -2.53
CA LEU A 285 -13.13 -18.61 -3.92
C LEU A 285 -14.59 -18.16 -3.98
N TYR A 286 -15.47 -18.82 -3.23
CA TYR A 286 -16.87 -18.43 -3.11
C TYR A 286 -17.03 -16.98 -2.63
N ALA A 287 -16.28 -16.56 -1.61
CA ALA A 287 -16.35 -15.21 -1.08
C ALA A 287 -15.92 -14.16 -2.10
N VAL A 288 -14.79 -14.36 -2.78
CA VAL A 288 -14.29 -13.44 -3.81
C VAL A 288 -15.30 -13.32 -4.97
N ASP A 289 -15.82 -14.46 -5.45
CA ASP A 289 -16.78 -14.47 -6.55
C ASP A 289 -18.13 -13.81 -6.15
N LYS A 290 -18.54 -13.90 -4.89
CA LYS A 290 -19.78 -13.26 -4.38
C LYS A 290 -19.64 -11.78 -4.07
N VAL A 291 -18.47 -11.34 -3.60
CA VAL A 291 -18.17 -9.91 -3.45
C VAL A 291 -18.07 -9.26 -4.83
N ASN A 292 -17.49 -9.96 -5.80
CA ASN A 292 -17.40 -9.57 -7.21
C ASN A 292 -16.81 -8.15 -7.41
N SER A 293 -15.67 -7.90 -6.76
CA SER A 293 -14.95 -6.63 -6.83
C SER A 293 -13.45 -6.88 -6.97
N LYS A 294 -12.76 -6.06 -7.76
CA LYS A 294 -11.29 -6.15 -7.92
C LYS A 294 -10.54 -5.66 -6.68
N ALA A 295 -11.21 -4.90 -5.81
CA ALA A 295 -10.69 -4.45 -4.54
C ALA A 295 -10.93 -5.43 -3.39
N PHE A 296 -11.47 -6.63 -3.62
CA PHE A 296 -11.58 -7.66 -2.58
C PHE A 296 -10.82 -8.90 -3.02
N LYS A 297 -9.78 -9.24 -2.26
CA LYS A 297 -8.87 -10.34 -2.58
C LYS A 297 -8.50 -11.11 -1.31
N VAL A 298 -8.11 -12.36 -1.49
CA VAL A 298 -7.60 -13.20 -0.40
C VAL A 298 -6.21 -12.72 0.00
N TRP A 299 -6.02 -12.47 1.29
CA TRP A 299 -4.70 -12.42 1.89
C TRP A 299 -4.39 -13.83 2.38
N TYR A 300 -3.55 -14.55 1.66
CA TYR A 300 -3.42 -15.98 1.86
C TYR A 300 -2.27 -16.32 2.81
N ASP A 301 -2.61 -16.77 4.01
CA ASP A 301 -1.63 -17.25 4.98
C ASP A 301 -1.39 -18.76 4.81
N VAL A 302 -0.17 -19.11 4.41
CA VAL A 302 0.19 -20.50 4.13
C VAL A 302 0.33 -21.35 5.38
N GLY A 303 0.70 -20.74 6.51
CA GLY A 303 0.87 -21.43 7.78
C GLY A 303 -0.49 -21.79 8.39
N ASN A 304 -1.36 -20.79 8.56
CA ASN A 304 -2.74 -20.96 9.04
C ASN A 304 -3.46 -22.04 8.23
N SER A 305 -3.38 -21.98 6.90
CA SER A 305 -4.05 -22.92 6.01
C SER A 305 -3.47 -24.34 6.11
N THR A 306 -2.14 -24.46 6.25
CA THR A 306 -1.48 -25.76 6.50
C THR A 306 -1.95 -26.37 7.81
N PHE A 307 -1.97 -25.59 8.90
CA PHE A 307 -2.37 -26.09 10.22
C PHE A 307 -3.88 -26.32 10.36
N ALA A 308 -4.69 -25.75 9.48
CA ALA A 308 -6.10 -26.09 9.33
C ALA A 308 -6.33 -27.39 8.54
N GLY A 309 -5.27 -27.98 7.96
CA GLY A 309 -5.33 -29.26 7.25
C GLY A 309 -5.67 -29.16 5.76
N TYR A 310 -5.56 -27.97 5.16
CA TYR A 310 -5.86 -27.76 3.75
C TYR A 310 -4.68 -28.12 2.82
N ASP A 311 -5.00 -28.45 1.57
CA ASP A 311 -4.00 -28.61 0.50
C ASP A 311 -3.59 -27.24 -0.06
N VAL A 312 -2.66 -26.59 0.63
CA VAL A 312 -2.24 -25.22 0.33
C VAL A 312 -1.75 -25.05 -1.12
N PRO A 313 -0.86 -25.90 -1.67
CA PRO A 313 -0.49 -25.79 -3.08
C PRO A 313 -1.67 -25.91 -4.05
N ALA A 314 -2.65 -26.78 -3.80
CA ALA A 314 -3.82 -26.88 -4.65
C ALA A 314 -4.71 -25.63 -4.55
N GLU A 315 -4.92 -25.09 -3.35
CA GLU A 315 -5.72 -23.89 -3.13
C GLU A 315 -5.11 -22.65 -3.77
N ILE A 316 -3.80 -22.46 -3.68
CA ILE A 316 -3.10 -21.36 -4.36
C ILE A 316 -3.34 -21.42 -5.87
N ARG A 317 -3.25 -22.62 -6.48
CA ARG A 317 -3.51 -22.82 -7.91
C ARG A 317 -4.97 -22.55 -8.27
N ALA A 318 -5.91 -22.97 -7.43
CA ALA A 318 -7.34 -22.77 -7.65
C ALA A 318 -7.76 -21.29 -7.55
N LEU A 319 -7.22 -20.55 -6.56
CA LEU A 319 -7.48 -19.12 -6.40
C LEU A 319 -6.89 -18.31 -7.56
N GLY A 320 -5.66 -18.64 -7.96
CA GLY A 320 -4.93 -17.94 -9.03
C GLY A 320 -4.45 -16.55 -8.62
N LYS A 321 -3.64 -15.92 -9.49
CA LYS A 321 -2.96 -14.65 -9.18
C LYS A 321 -3.90 -13.45 -9.01
N ASP A 322 -5.08 -13.48 -9.64
CA ASP A 322 -5.96 -12.32 -9.66
C ASP A 322 -6.78 -12.20 -8.36
N ARG A 323 -6.99 -13.32 -7.65
CA ARG A 323 -7.78 -13.38 -6.42
C ARG A 323 -6.94 -13.29 -5.15
N ILE A 324 -5.63 -13.43 -5.23
CA ILE A 324 -4.72 -13.27 -4.09
C ILE A 324 -4.11 -11.87 -4.15
N CYS A 325 -4.06 -11.14 -3.04
CA CYS A 325 -3.37 -9.85 -2.98
C CYS A 325 -1.94 -9.97 -2.46
N MET A 326 -1.72 -10.75 -1.40
CA MET A 326 -0.43 -10.96 -0.74
C MET A 326 -0.47 -12.29 0.02
N PHE A 327 0.72 -12.74 0.44
CA PHE A 327 0.88 -13.90 1.30
C PHE A 327 1.42 -13.52 2.67
N HIS A 328 1.02 -14.28 3.69
CA HIS A 328 1.82 -14.44 4.89
C HIS A 328 2.57 -15.76 4.86
N PHE A 329 3.87 -15.70 5.15
CA PHE A 329 4.74 -16.85 5.28
C PHE A 329 5.12 -17.03 6.75
N LYS A 330 4.62 -18.11 7.34
CA LYS A 330 4.92 -18.51 8.72
C LYS A 330 4.95 -20.03 8.85
N ASP A 331 5.58 -20.48 9.91
CA ASP A 331 5.64 -21.89 10.31
C ASP A 331 5.79 -21.97 11.83
N ARG A 332 5.71 -23.18 12.40
CA ARG A 332 6.06 -23.41 13.81
C ARG A 332 7.58 -23.50 13.94
N GLY A 333 8.19 -22.53 14.63
CA GLY A 333 9.65 -22.42 14.73
C GLY A 333 10.21 -21.61 13.56
N TYR A 334 11.28 -22.12 12.93
CA TYR A 334 11.84 -21.54 11.71
C TYR A 334 11.14 -22.08 10.46
N LEU A 335 11.11 -21.29 9.40
CA LEU A 335 10.54 -21.72 8.11
C LEU A 335 11.30 -22.94 7.59
N GLY A 336 10.56 -23.99 7.21
CA GLY A 336 11.13 -25.24 6.70
C GLY A 336 11.46 -26.29 7.77
N GLU A 337 11.31 -25.97 9.06
CA GLU A 337 11.43 -26.95 10.15
C GLU A 337 10.08 -27.49 10.61
N GLY A 338 8.98 -26.82 10.29
CA GLY A 338 7.63 -27.25 10.63
C GLY A 338 6.95 -28.03 9.52
N GLN A 339 5.62 -27.90 9.44
CA GLN A 339 4.79 -28.70 8.52
C GLN A 339 4.55 -28.01 7.18
N VAL A 340 4.90 -26.72 7.06
CA VAL A 340 4.61 -25.91 5.89
C VAL A 340 5.55 -26.27 4.73
N LYS A 341 4.97 -26.76 3.65
CA LYS A 341 5.66 -27.26 2.46
C LYS A 341 6.08 -26.14 1.50
N PHE A 342 7.06 -25.32 1.93
CA PHE A 342 7.51 -24.14 1.19
C PHE A 342 7.96 -24.41 -0.26
N PRO A 343 8.71 -25.50 -0.59
CA PRO A 343 9.06 -25.79 -1.98
C PRO A 343 7.83 -25.93 -2.90
N GLU A 344 6.81 -26.67 -2.46
CA GLU A 344 5.57 -26.89 -3.21
C GLU A 344 4.71 -25.63 -3.28
N ILE A 345 4.68 -24.84 -2.20
CA ILE A 345 4.01 -23.53 -2.15
C ILE A 345 4.65 -22.55 -3.15
N LEU A 346 5.98 -22.40 -3.14
CA LEU A 346 6.70 -21.54 -4.06
C LEU A 346 6.49 -21.98 -5.52
N SER A 347 6.48 -23.30 -5.76
CA SER A 347 6.13 -23.86 -7.07
C SER A 347 4.71 -23.48 -7.50
N ALA A 348 3.72 -23.57 -6.61
CA ALA A 348 2.34 -23.17 -6.89
C ALA A 348 2.22 -21.67 -7.18
N ILE A 349 2.87 -20.81 -6.39
CA ILE A 349 2.90 -19.35 -6.60
C ILE A 349 3.53 -19.00 -7.95
N LYS A 350 4.63 -19.67 -8.32
CA LYS A 350 5.28 -19.53 -9.63
C LYS A 350 4.36 -19.98 -10.76
N ALA A 351 3.66 -21.10 -10.60
CA ALA A 351 2.76 -21.66 -11.61
C ALA A 351 1.59 -20.73 -11.96
N ILE A 352 1.08 -19.98 -10.98
CA ILE A 352 0.03 -18.97 -11.22
C ILE A 352 0.60 -17.63 -11.73
N ASN A 353 1.93 -17.51 -11.88
CA ASN A 353 2.65 -16.29 -12.25
C ASN A 353 2.26 -15.09 -11.36
N PHE A 354 2.23 -15.33 -10.04
CA PHE A 354 1.92 -14.29 -9.08
C PHE A 354 3.08 -13.30 -8.95
N GLN A 355 2.74 -12.03 -8.82
CA GLN A 355 3.66 -10.90 -8.67
C GLN A 355 3.19 -10.06 -7.48
N GLY A 356 4.05 -9.91 -6.48
CA GLY A 356 3.65 -9.31 -5.21
C GLY A 356 4.57 -9.73 -4.07
N TYR A 357 4.06 -9.59 -2.85
CA TYR A 357 4.84 -9.85 -1.64
C TYR A 357 4.42 -11.14 -0.92
N ALA A 358 5.41 -11.83 -0.37
CA ALA A 358 5.25 -12.69 0.78
C ALA A 358 5.78 -11.93 2.02
N ASN A 359 4.87 -11.55 2.91
CA ASN A 359 5.20 -10.95 4.19
C ASN A 359 5.54 -12.06 5.18
N LEU A 360 6.75 -12.04 5.74
CA LEU A 360 7.12 -12.93 6.82
C LEU A 360 6.32 -12.56 8.08
N GLU A 361 5.66 -13.55 8.67
CA GLU A 361 5.03 -13.49 10.00
C GLU A 361 5.68 -14.56 10.90
N THR A 362 6.98 -14.43 11.10
CA THR A 362 7.78 -15.46 11.79
C THR A 362 8.01 -15.10 13.26
N THR A 363 8.12 -16.12 14.09
CA THR A 363 8.60 -15.95 15.48
C THR A 363 10.14 -15.85 15.53
N SER A 364 10.68 -15.54 16.71
CA SER A 364 12.13 -15.50 16.98
C SER A 364 12.49 -16.49 18.09
N PRO A 365 12.63 -17.80 17.79
CA PRO A 365 12.87 -18.85 18.79
C PRO A 365 14.12 -18.63 19.66
N SER A 366 15.18 -18.03 19.12
CA SER A 366 16.42 -17.78 19.87
C SER A 366 16.37 -16.49 20.69
N GLY A 367 15.36 -15.65 20.46
CA GLY A 367 15.28 -14.29 21.00
C GLY A 367 16.10 -13.26 20.21
N ASN A 368 16.99 -13.68 19.31
CA ASN A 368 17.69 -12.80 18.38
C ASN A 368 16.79 -12.52 17.16
N ILE A 369 15.97 -11.47 17.25
CA ILE A 369 14.98 -11.10 16.23
C ILE A 369 15.58 -10.99 14.82
N GLU A 370 16.67 -10.22 14.68
CA GLU A 370 17.30 -10.01 13.37
C GLU A 370 17.93 -11.29 12.83
N GLY A 371 18.66 -12.02 13.68
CA GLY A 371 19.30 -13.28 13.29
C GLY A 371 18.30 -14.36 12.88
N ASP A 372 17.20 -14.48 13.63
CA ASP A 372 16.14 -15.45 13.34
C ASP A 372 15.38 -15.07 12.06
N THR A 373 15.12 -13.78 11.85
CA THR A 373 14.49 -13.29 10.61
C THR A 373 15.42 -13.53 9.41
N GLN A 374 16.72 -13.22 9.54
CA GLN A 374 17.70 -13.45 8.48
C GLN A 374 17.77 -14.93 8.10
N ARG A 375 17.73 -15.84 9.08
CA ARG A 375 17.70 -17.28 8.83
C ARG A 375 16.50 -17.69 7.97
N ASN A 376 15.31 -17.17 8.26
CA ASN A 376 14.10 -17.44 7.48
C ASN A 376 14.19 -16.85 6.06
N ILE A 377 14.76 -15.65 5.92
CA ILE A 377 15.02 -15.02 4.62
C ILE A 377 15.97 -15.87 3.77
N ASP A 378 17.07 -16.36 4.35
CA ASP A 378 18.09 -17.13 3.65
C ASP A 378 17.53 -18.46 3.15
N TYR A 379 16.74 -19.14 3.98
CA TYR A 379 16.01 -20.34 3.59
C TYR A 379 15.14 -20.11 2.34
N LEU A 380 14.28 -19.09 2.37
CA LEU A 380 13.40 -18.77 1.23
C LEU A 380 14.20 -18.34 -0.01
N LYS A 381 15.23 -17.52 0.14
CA LYS A 381 16.10 -17.10 -0.98
C LYS A 381 16.82 -18.28 -1.63
N ASN A 382 17.20 -19.29 -0.85
CA ASN A 382 17.81 -20.50 -1.39
C ASN A 382 16.80 -21.30 -2.23
N LEU A 383 15.57 -21.46 -1.75
CA LEU A 383 14.50 -22.12 -2.50
C LEU A 383 14.09 -21.36 -3.77
N MET A 384 14.05 -20.02 -3.72
CA MET A 384 13.65 -19.20 -4.87
C MET A 384 14.72 -19.13 -5.98
N ARG A 385 15.97 -19.51 -5.67
CA ARG A 385 17.08 -19.57 -6.64
C ARG A 385 17.22 -20.94 -7.30
N ALA A 386 16.68 -21.99 -6.68
CA ALA A 386 16.60 -23.33 -7.23
C ALA A 386 15.47 -23.42 -8.28
#